data_AF-A0A6I9SAL3-F1
#
_entry.id   AF-A0A6I9SAL3-F1
#
_cell.length_a   1.000
_cell.length_b   1.000
_cell.length_c   1.000
_cell.angle_alpha   90.00
_cell.angle_beta   90.00
_cell.angle_gamma   90.00
#
_symmetry.space_group_name_H-M   'P 1'
#
loop_
_entity.id
_entity.type
_entity.pdbx_description
1 polymer ?
#
loop_
_entity_poly.entity_id
_entity_poly.type
_entity_poly.pdbx_seq_one_letter_code
_entity_poly.pdbx_strand_id
1 'polypeptide(L)'
;MYDNLGNQAGMQRPPVNPQPNPFGNAFYGAGSGLIRGGLGAYGEKFLGSSSEFMQSNISKYFSNPQYYFQVNDQYVRNKLKVVLFPFLHRGHWTRITEPVGGRLSYKPPIYDINAPDLYIPFMAFGTYIILAGFSFGLMGKFSPEALSLQFTRGLAGWFMQVALLKGLLYSLGGGEAPLLDIVAYGGYAFTGLSLAILARIFWSYSYYFLMPWVSMCMGVFLVKTMKRVIFTEIRSYEKHSSRQHYLLLFMAIAQFPLFFWLGNFGM
;
A
#
# COMPACT_ATOMS: atom_id res chain seq x y z
N MET A 1 21.38 50.35 -54.18
CA MET A 1 20.67 51.20 -55.15
C MET A 1 19.24 50.69 -55.20
N TYR A 2 18.32 51.38 -54.52
CA TYR A 2 17.38 52.35 -55.12
C TYR A 2 16.26 51.57 -55.86
N ASP A 3 15.14 51.31 -55.18
CA ASP A 3 13.92 52.15 -55.06
C ASP A 3 12.97 51.90 -56.26
N ASN A 4 11.62 51.78 -56.23
CA ASN A 4 10.49 51.98 -55.29
C ASN A 4 9.41 52.79 -56.06
N LEU A 5 8.14 52.72 -55.64
CA LEU A 5 6.96 53.45 -56.16
C LEU A 5 6.42 52.97 -57.53
N GLY A 6 5.11 52.82 -57.76
CA GLY A 6 3.95 52.89 -56.84
C GLY A 6 2.60 52.76 -57.59
N ASN A 7 1.50 52.60 -56.84
CA ASN A 7 0.08 53.02 -57.06
C ASN A 7 -0.44 53.34 -58.50
N GLN A 8 -1.69 53.14 -58.93
CA GLN A 8 -3.00 52.71 -58.38
C GLN A 8 -4.00 52.61 -59.58
N ALA A 9 -5.28 52.22 -59.55
CA ALA A 9 -6.20 51.61 -58.57
C ALA A 9 -7.39 50.98 -59.35
N GLY A 10 -8.27 50.19 -58.70
CA GLY A 10 -9.54 49.73 -59.29
C GLY A 10 -10.46 49.05 -58.26
N MET A 11 -11.60 49.67 -57.94
CA MET A 11 -12.58 49.12 -56.99
C MET A 11 -13.54 48.14 -57.69
N GLN A 12 -13.97 47.07 -57.01
CA GLN A 12 -15.37 46.90 -56.55
C GLN A 12 -15.70 45.52 -55.94
N ARG A 13 -16.39 45.59 -54.78
CA ARG A 13 -17.41 44.65 -54.22
C ARG A 13 -16.99 43.23 -53.77
N PRO A 14 -17.40 42.80 -52.54
CA PRO A 14 -17.24 41.43 -52.08
C PRO A 14 -18.42 40.52 -52.51
N PRO A 15 -18.18 39.25 -52.89
CA PRO A 15 -19.25 38.26 -53.04
C PRO A 15 -19.69 37.72 -51.66
N VAL A 16 -20.98 37.84 -51.44
CA VAL A 16 -21.80 37.41 -50.30
C VAL A 16 -21.48 35.98 -49.83
N ASN A 17 -21.36 35.83 -48.51
CA ASN A 17 -21.29 34.54 -47.81
C ASN A 17 -22.64 33.79 -47.91
N PRO A 18 -22.71 32.53 -48.40
CA PRO A 18 -23.97 31.79 -48.43
C PRO A 18 -24.45 31.46 -47.01
N GLN A 19 -25.61 32.00 -46.60
CA GLN A 19 -26.30 31.53 -45.40
C GLN A 19 -26.76 30.07 -45.61
N PRO A 20 -26.49 29.15 -44.67
CA PRO A 20 -27.13 27.84 -44.67
C PRO A 20 -28.61 28.00 -44.29
N ASN A 21 -29.52 27.75 -45.23
CA ASN A 21 -30.96 27.71 -44.97
C ASN A 21 -31.30 26.58 -43.95
N PRO A 22 -31.89 26.86 -42.78
CA PRO A 22 -32.11 25.83 -41.75
C PRO A 22 -33.19 24.78 -42.06
N PHE A 23 -33.92 24.90 -43.17
CA PHE A 23 -35.13 24.10 -43.46
C PHE A 23 -35.15 23.40 -44.84
N GLY A 24 -34.03 23.38 -45.56
CA GLY A 24 -33.91 22.74 -46.88
C GLY A 24 -33.31 21.34 -46.84
N ASN A 25 -34.05 20.32 -46.35
CA ASN A 25 -33.97 18.87 -46.68
C ASN A 25 -34.58 17.97 -45.58
N ALA A 26 -35.84 18.21 -45.21
CA ALA A 26 -36.52 17.50 -44.12
C ALA A 26 -37.14 16.13 -44.51
N PHE A 27 -36.71 15.45 -45.59
CA PHE A 27 -37.42 14.24 -46.08
C PHE A 27 -36.56 13.07 -46.59
N TYR A 28 -35.22 13.09 -46.47
CA TYR A 28 -34.38 11.93 -46.76
C TYR A 28 -33.33 11.75 -45.64
N GLY A 29 -33.59 10.84 -44.70
CA GLY A 29 -32.68 10.59 -43.57
C GLY A 29 -33.33 10.21 -42.23
N ALA A 30 -34.63 9.94 -42.19
CA ALA A 30 -35.25 9.34 -40.99
C ALA A 30 -34.71 7.92 -40.79
N GLY A 31 -33.80 7.71 -39.83
CA GLY A 31 -33.35 6.35 -39.47
C GLY A 31 -32.18 6.18 -38.50
N SER A 32 -31.14 7.03 -38.51
CA SER A 32 -29.84 6.62 -37.90
C SER A 32 -29.05 7.65 -37.09
N GLY A 33 -29.45 8.93 -37.04
CA GLY A 33 -28.67 9.97 -36.37
C GLY A 33 -28.78 10.02 -34.83
N LEU A 34 -30.00 9.89 -34.30
CA LEU A 34 -30.31 10.34 -32.93
C LEU A 34 -29.70 9.45 -31.82
N ILE A 35 -29.62 8.14 -32.05
CA ILE A 35 -29.08 7.18 -31.05
C ILE A 35 -27.55 7.20 -31.03
N ARG A 36 -26.89 7.53 -32.15
CA ARG A 36 -25.42 7.48 -32.27
C ARG A 36 -24.72 8.73 -31.73
N GLY A 37 -25.34 9.91 -31.85
CA GLY A 37 -24.75 11.18 -31.40
C GLY A 37 -24.70 11.34 -29.87
N GLY A 38 -25.82 11.06 -29.19
CA GLY A 38 -25.92 11.26 -27.73
C GLY A 38 -25.12 10.25 -26.90
N LEU A 39 -25.11 8.98 -27.31
CA LEU A 39 -24.39 7.93 -26.59
C LEU A 39 -22.89 7.87 -26.93
N GLY A 40 -22.46 8.33 -28.11
CA GLY A 40 -21.04 8.36 -28.48
C GLY A 40 -20.25 9.38 -27.66
N ALA A 41 -20.62 10.66 -27.74
CA ALA A 41 -19.85 11.76 -27.13
C ALA A 41 -19.83 11.73 -25.59
N TYR A 42 -20.86 11.18 -24.95
CA TYR A 42 -20.89 10.95 -23.51
C TYR A 42 -20.35 9.57 -23.12
N GLY A 43 -20.51 8.55 -23.97
CA GLY A 43 -19.98 7.21 -23.75
C GLY A 43 -18.47 7.14 -23.82
N GLU A 44 -17.82 7.76 -24.81
CA GLU A 44 -16.35 7.87 -24.86
C GLU A 44 -15.82 8.68 -23.68
N LYS A 45 -16.51 9.74 -23.27
CA LYS A 45 -16.11 10.50 -22.07
C LYS A 45 -16.30 9.70 -20.79
N PHE A 46 -17.37 8.92 -20.62
CA PHE A 46 -17.54 8.09 -19.42
C PHE A 46 -16.62 6.85 -19.42
N LEU A 47 -16.40 6.19 -20.56
CA LEU A 47 -15.52 5.03 -20.67
C LEU A 47 -14.03 5.43 -20.60
N GLY A 48 -13.64 6.49 -21.31
CA GLY A 48 -12.31 7.09 -21.24
C GLY A 48 -12.00 7.58 -19.84
N SER A 49 -12.88 8.40 -19.25
CA SER A 49 -12.78 8.85 -17.85
C SER A 49 -12.74 7.66 -16.88
N SER A 50 -13.62 6.66 -17.02
CA SER A 50 -13.57 5.47 -16.14
C SER A 50 -12.28 4.67 -16.30
N SER A 51 -11.72 4.57 -17.51
CA SER A 51 -10.45 3.87 -17.75
C SER A 51 -9.26 4.66 -17.20
N GLU A 52 -9.23 5.99 -17.35
CA GLU A 52 -8.18 6.85 -16.78
C GLU A 52 -8.30 6.96 -15.25
N PHE A 53 -9.52 7.03 -14.70
CA PHE A 53 -9.75 6.97 -13.26
C PHE A 53 -9.44 5.58 -12.69
N MET A 54 -9.80 4.48 -13.37
CA MET A 54 -9.37 3.14 -12.95
C MET A 54 -7.85 3.03 -13.02
N GLN A 55 -7.20 3.43 -14.12
CA GLN A 55 -5.76 3.25 -14.30
C GLN A 55 -4.96 4.14 -13.33
N SER A 56 -5.40 5.37 -13.05
CA SER A 56 -4.78 6.25 -12.06
C SER A 56 -5.05 5.81 -10.62
N ASN A 57 -6.26 5.38 -10.25
CA ASN A 57 -6.53 4.88 -8.90
C ASN A 57 -5.89 3.50 -8.67
N ILE A 58 -6.03 2.55 -9.59
CA ILE A 58 -5.44 1.21 -9.47
C ILE A 58 -3.91 1.31 -9.41
N SER A 59 -3.25 2.15 -10.22
CA SER A 59 -1.79 2.34 -10.08
C SER A 59 -1.38 3.06 -8.78
N LYS A 60 -2.23 3.93 -8.22
CA LYS A 60 -2.01 4.57 -6.91
C LYS A 60 -2.18 3.59 -5.74
N TYR A 61 -3.12 2.63 -5.82
CA TYR A 61 -3.38 1.65 -4.75
C TYR A 61 -2.58 0.33 -4.88
N PHE A 62 -2.34 -0.13 -6.11
CA PHE A 62 -1.51 -1.29 -6.45
C PHE A 62 -0.21 -0.82 -7.12
N SER A 63 0.75 -0.42 -6.29
CA SER A 63 2.13 -0.22 -6.74
C SER A 63 2.70 -1.51 -7.35
N ASN A 64 3.61 -1.40 -8.33
CA ASN A 64 4.17 -2.56 -9.04
C ASN A 64 4.70 -3.61 -8.03
N PRO A 65 4.14 -4.83 -7.96
CA PRO A 65 4.51 -5.80 -6.92
C PRO A 65 6.00 -6.16 -6.96
N GLN A 66 6.66 -6.09 -8.12
CA GLN A 66 8.11 -6.30 -8.27
C GLN A 66 8.96 -5.39 -7.39
N TYR A 67 8.47 -4.19 -7.03
CA TYR A 67 9.15 -3.29 -6.10
C TYR A 67 9.38 -3.96 -4.73
N TYR A 68 8.37 -4.64 -4.18
CA TYR A 68 8.38 -5.21 -2.83
C TYR A 68 9.21 -6.50 -2.70
N PHE A 69 9.67 -7.05 -3.82
CA PHE A 69 10.49 -8.26 -3.88
C PHE A 69 11.93 -7.98 -4.37
N GLN A 70 12.28 -6.71 -4.62
CA GLN A 70 13.67 -6.29 -4.87
C GLN A 70 14.46 -6.25 -3.55
N VAL A 71 14.86 -7.44 -3.08
CA VAL A 71 15.64 -7.66 -1.86
C VAL A 71 16.92 -8.44 -2.17
N ASN A 72 17.93 -8.34 -1.28
CA ASN A 72 19.12 -9.18 -1.29
C ASN A 72 19.42 -9.72 0.13
N ASP A 73 20.34 -10.68 0.26
CA ASP A 73 20.64 -11.33 1.55
C ASP A 73 21.09 -10.34 2.63
N GLN A 74 21.85 -9.32 2.26
CA GLN A 74 22.33 -8.28 3.16
C GLN A 74 21.17 -7.42 3.68
N TYR A 75 20.23 -7.04 2.80
CA TYR A 75 19.00 -6.35 3.16
C TYR A 75 18.19 -7.22 4.13
N VAL A 76 17.93 -8.50 3.80
CA VAL A 76 17.11 -9.38 4.64
C VAL A 76 17.71 -9.52 6.04
N ARG A 77 19.00 -9.81 6.15
CA ARG A 77 19.71 -9.91 7.44
C ARG A 77 19.64 -8.62 8.25
N ASN A 78 19.75 -7.47 7.60
CA ASN A 78 19.67 -6.18 8.28
C ASN A 78 18.23 -5.84 8.67
N LYS A 79 17.25 -6.11 7.82
CA LYS A 79 15.83 -5.83 8.05
C LYS A 79 15.28 -6.68 9.20
N LEU A 80 15.66 -7.96 9.28
CA LEU A 80 15.36 -8.82 10.42
C LEU A 80 15.87 -8.23 11.75
N LYS A 81 17.09 -7.67 11.79
CA LYS A 81 17.60 -6.97 12.98
C LYS A 81 16.75 -5.75 13.33
N VAL A 82 16.27 -4.97 12.36
CA VAL A 82 15.42 -3.79 12.60
C VAL A 82 14.03 -4.18 13.11
N VAL A 83 13.44 -5.25 12.56
CA VAL A 83 12.12 -5.76 12.95
C VAL A 83 12.16 -6.40 14.35
N LEU A 84 13.15 -7.24 14.63
CA LEU A 84 13.28 -7.95 15.91
C LEU A 84 13.85 -7.04 17.03
N PHE A 85 14.69 -6.07 16.70
CA PHE A 85 15.36 -5.19 17.66
C PHE A 85 15.24 -3.70 17.26
N PRO A 86 14.02 -3.13 17.18
CA PRO A 86 13.79 -1.76 16.72
C PRO A 86 14.38 -0.69 17.66
N PHE A 87 14.79 -1.07 18.87
CA PHE A 87 15.52 -0.21 19.80
C PHE A 87 16.98 0.03 19.36
N LEU A 88 17.60 -0.95 18.68
CA LEU A 88 19.01 -0.92 18.29
C LEU A 88 19.24 -0.19 16.95
N HIS A 89 18.21 0.02 16.14
CA HIS A 89 18.33 0.78 14.91
C HIS A 89 18.51 2.29 15.20
N ARG A 90 19.78 2.70 15.21
CA ARG A 90 20.24 4.10 15.39
C ARG A 90 20.14 4.95 14.11
N GLY A 91 19.75 4.36 12.98
CA GLY A 91 19.61 5.06 11.70
C GLY A 91 18.36 5.92 11.59
N HIS A 92 18.27 6.67 10.49
CA HIS A 92 17.06 7.42 10.14
C HIS A 92 15.97 6.44 9.68
N TRP A 93 14.76 6.58 10.27
CA TRP A 93 13.57 5.80 9.92
C TRP A 93 12.76 6.39 8.75
N THR A 94 13.40 7.24 7.94
CA THR A 94 12.79 7.94 6.81
C THR A 94 13.11 7.21 5.52
N ARG A 95 12.09 6.98 4.68
CA ARG A 95 12.33 6.42 3.35
C ARG A 95 13.14 7.36 2.48
N ILE A 96 13.99 6.81 1.63
CA ILE A 96 14.75 7.58 0.65
C ILE A 96 13.88 7.77 -0.59
N THR A 97 13.63 9.02 -0.96
CA THR A 97 13.00 9.39 -2.22
C THR A 97 14.03 9.91 -3.22
N GLU A 98 13.88 9.53 -4.48
CA GLU A 98 14.64 10.09 -5.61
C GLU A 98 13.69 10.79 -6.59
N PRO A 99 14.07 11.96 -7.14
CA PRO A 99 13.32 12.63 -8.19
C PRO A 99 13.55 11.89 -9.52
N VAL A 100 12.61 11.04 -9.91
CA VAL A 100 12.63 10.32 -11.19
C VAL A 100 11.60 10.97 -12.12
N GLY A 101 12.05 11.59 -13.20
CA GLY A 101 11.16 12.22 -14.20
C GLY A 101 10.26 13.33 -13.64
N GLY A 102 10.74 14.11 -12.67
CA GLY A 102 9.97 15.19 -12.03
C GLY A 102 8.95 14.74 -10.97
N ARG A 103 8.89 13.45 -10.64
CA ARG A 103 8.10 12.91 -9.51
C ARG A 103 9.02 12.31 -8.46
N LEU A 104 8.68 12.48 -7.18
CA LEU A 104 9.36 11.80 -6.08
C LEU A 104 8.95 10.33 -6.09
N SER A 105 9.89 9.43 -6.38
CA SER A 105 9.72 7.98 -6.32
C SER A 105 10.47 7.41 -5.12
N TYR A 106 9.94 6.37 -4.49
CA TYR A 106 10.62 5.68 -3.39
C TYR A 106 11.67 4.69 -3.91
N LYS A 107 12.80 4.56 -3.20
CA LYS A 107 13.80 3.53 -3.52
C LYS A 107 13.30 2.12 -3.17
N PRO A 108 13.56 1.10 -4.02
CA PRO A 108 13.24 -0.29 -3.70
C PRO A 108 14.04 -0.79 -2.49
N PRO A 109 13.57 -1.83 -1.79
CA PRO A 109 14.12 -2.29 -0.51
C PRO A 109 15.64 -2.54 -0.52
N ILE A 110 16.18 -3.10 -1.60
CA ILE A 110 17.62 -3.29 -1.80
C ILE A 110 18.49 -2.04 -1.55
N TYR A 111 17.96 -0.83 -1.74
CA TYR A 111 18.66 0.45 -1.53
C TYR A 111 18.15 1.26 -0.31
N ASP A 112 17.08 0.82 0.36
CA ASP A 112 16.53 1.52 1.53
C ASP A 112 15.98 0.52 2.57
N ILE A 113 16.67 0.45 3.71
CA ILE A 113 16.29 -0.40 4.86
C ILE A 113 14.90 -0.06 5.44
N ASN A 114 14.38 1.14 5.21
CA ASN A 114 13.08 1.59 5.70
C ASN A 114 11.92 1.32 4.73
N ALA A 115 12.22 1.07 3.45
CA ALA A 115 11.21 0.73 2.46
C ALA A 115 10.52 -0.60 2.84
N PRO A 116 9.18 -0.72 2.68
CA PRO A 116 8.48 -1.96 2.93
C PRO A 116 8.82 -3.01 1.86
N ASP A 117 9.00 -4.24 2.30
CA ASP A 117 9.14 -5.43 1.45
C ASP A 117 8.03 -6.43 1.79
N LEU A 118 7.60 -7.22 0.82
CA LEU A 118 6.66 -8.32 1.03
C LEU A 118 7.38 -9.67 1.20
N TYR A 119 8.65 -9.75 0.81
CA TYR A 119 9.46 -10.96 0.92
C TYR A 119 9.53 -11.51 2.35
N ILE A 120 9.94 -10.69 3.33
CA ILE A 120 10.07 -11.11 4.72
C ILE A 120 8.71 -11.47 5.32
N PRO A 121 7.63 -10.65 5.18
CA PRO A 121 6.28 -11.04 5.57
C PRO A 121 5.83 -12.42 5.07
N PHE A 122 5.96 -12.71 3.76
CA PHE A 122 5.54 -14.01 3.22
C PHE A 122 6.40 -15.17 3.73
N MET A 123 7.73 -15.01 3.76
CA MET A 123 8.64 -16.04 4.27
C MET A 123 8.44 -16.30 5.77
N ALA A 124 8.22 -15.25 6.56
CA ALA A 124 7.93 -15.37 7.98
C ALA A 124 6.56 -16.01 8.23
N PHE A 125 5.54 -15.72 7.40
CA PHE A 125 4.24 -16.38 7.49
C PHE A 125 4.35 -17.89 7.18
N GLY A 126 5.04 -18.27 6.11
CA GLY A 126 5.30 -19.68 5.81
C GLY A 126 6.08 -20.39 6.92
N THR A 127 7.10 -19.73 7.48
CA THR A 127 7.88 -20.23 8.62
C THR A 127 7.00 -20.46 9.86
N TYR A 128 6.12 -19.51 10.19
CA TYR A 128 5.16 -19.63 11.29
C TYR A 128 4.26 -20.87 11.15
N ILE A 129 3.76 -21.16 9.94
CA ILE A 129 2.91 -22.33 9.68
C ILE A 129 3.70 -23.64 9.81
N ILE A 130 4.93 -23.70 9.29
CA ILE A 130 5.81 -24.87 9.43
C ILE A 130 6.12 -25.13 10.92
N LEU A 131 6.46 -24.10 11.69
CA LEU A 131 6.75 -24.21 13.12
C LEU A 131 5.51 -24.60 13.94
N ALA A 132 4.32 -24.13 13.56
CA ALA A 132 3.06 -24.56 14.15
C ALA A 132 2.79 -26.06 13.89
N GLY A 133 2.94 -26.51 12.64
CA GLY A 133 2.82 -27.93 12.28
C GLY A 133 3.80 -28.82 13.04
N PHE A 134 5.06 -28.39 13.14
CA PHE A 134 6.07 -29.09 13.94
C PHE A 134 5.71 -29.14 15.43
N SER A 135 5.20 -28.03 15.99
CA SER A 135 4.73 -27.98 17.38
C SER A 135 3.56 -28.94 17.63
N PHE A 136 2.57 -29.02 16.72
CA PHE A 136 1.48 -30.00 16.80
C PHE A 136 1.99 -31.44 16.71
N GLY A 137 2.99 -31.71 15.88
CA GLY A 137 3.67 -33.00 15.77
C GLY A 137 4.32 -33.45 17.07
N LEU A 138 5.10 -32.57 17.71
CA LEU A 138 5.72 -32.84 19.02
C LEU A 138 4.69 -33.07 20.13
N MET A 139 3.51 -32.44 20.05
CA MET A 139 2.42 -32.61 21.00
C MET A 139 1.53 -33.85 20.72
N GLY A 140 1.81 -34.63 19.66
CA GLY A 140 0.97 -35.76 19.25
C GLY A 140 -0.43 -35.36 18.76
N LYS A 141 -0.64 -34.07 18.46
CA LYS A 141 -1.92 -33.46 18.04
C LYS A 141 -1.91 -33.02 16.57
N PHE A 142 -1.00 -33.54 15.75
CA PHE A 142 -0.91 -33.15 14.34
C PHE A 142 -2.10 -33.72 13.56
N SER A 143 -2.88 -32.83 12.97
CA SER A 143 -3.86 -33.17 11.93
C SER A 143 -3.84 -32.09 10.83
N PRO A 144 -4.20 -32.43 9.58
CA PRO A 144 -4.35 -31.45 8.50
C PRO A 144 -5.35 -30.34 8.84
N GLU A 145 -6.40 -30.67 9.61
CA GLU A 145 -7.44 -29.76 10.08
C GLU A 145 -6.87 -28.76 11.11
N ALA A 146 -6.05 -29.22 12.07
CA ALA A 146 -5.39 -28.34 13.04
C ALA A 146 -4.42 -27.36 12.34
N LEU A 147 -3.66 -27.84 11.35
CA LEU A 147 -2.73 -27.00 10.59
C LEU A 147 -3.47 -25.99 9.70
N SER A 148 -4.52 -26.40 9.00
CA SER A 148 -5.33 -25.52 8.15
C SER A 148 -6.17 -24.51 8.95
N LEU A 149 -6.63 -24.88 10.15
CA LEU A 149 -7.22 -23.94 11.10
C LEU A 149 -6.20 -22.87 11.52
N GLN A 150 -4.97 -23.26 11.86
CA GLN A 150 -3.92 -22.32 12.26
C GLN A 150 -3.45 -21.44 11.08
N PHE A 151 -3.44 -21.96 9.86
CA PHE A 151 -3.23 -21.19 8.62
C PHE A 151 -4.33 -20.13 8.42
N THR A 152 -5.59 -20.54 8.50
CA THR A 152 -6.75 -19.65 8.35
C THR A 152 -6.76 -18.56 9.43
N ARG A 153 -6.46 -18.93 10.69
CA ARG A 153 -6.31 -18.01 11.82
C ARG A 153 -5.16 -17.02 11.61
N GLY A 154 -4.03 -17.49 11.07
CA GLY A 154 -2.90 -16.66 10.67
C GLY A 154 -3.29 -15.62 9.62
N LEU A 155 -3.95 -16.04 8.53
CA LEU A 155 -4.47 -15.13 7.51
C LEU A 155 -5.48 -14.13 8.08
N ALA A 156 -6.42 -14.58 8.92
CA ALA A 156 -7.39 -13.72 9.57
C ALA A 156 -6.73 -12.68 10.49
N GLY A 157 -5.69 -13.08 11.24
CA GLY A 157 -4.88 -12.16 12.05
C GLY A 157 -4.11 -11.14 11.21
N TRP A 158 -3.52 -11.56 10.08
CA TRP A 158 -2.87 -10.63 9.15
C TRP A 158 -3.87 -9.64 8.56
N PHE A 159 -5.02 -10.12 8.09
CA PHE A 159 -6.09 -9.29 7.57
C PHE A 159 -6.60 -8.28 8.60
N MET A 160 -6.87 -8.72 9.84
CA MET A 160 -7.29 -7.86 10.95
C MET A 160 -6.23 -6.80 11.27
N GLN A 161 -4.95 -7.17 11.27
CA GLN A 161 -3.84 -6.23 11.47
C GLN A 161 -3.77 -5.20 10.33
N VAL A 162 -3.96 -5.60 9.07
CA VAL A 162 -4.00 -4.68 7.90
C VAL A 162 -5.20 -3.73 7.98
N ALA A 163 -6.38 -4.24 8.33
CA ALA A 163 -7.58 -3.44 8.53
C ALA A 163 -7.41 -2.42 9.66
N LEU A 164 -6.82 -2.82 10.79
CA LEU A 164 -6.48 -1.93 11.91
C LEU A 164 -5.48 -0.85 11.48
N LEU A 165 -4.41 -1.21 10.78
CA LEU A 165 -3.42 -0.24 10.29
C LEU A 165 -4.04 0.75 9.29
N LYS A 166 -4.84 0.29 8.31
CA LYS A 166 -5.50 1.18 7.33
C LYS A 166 -6.54 2.09 8.00
N GLY A 167 -7.33 1.57 8.95
CA GLY A 167 -8.31 2.35 9.71
C GLY A 167 -7.67 3.43 10.58
N LEU A 168 -6.54 3.12 11.22
CA LEU A 168 -5.76 4.11 11.98
C LEU A 168 -5.17 5.19 11.05
N LEU A 169 -4.59 4.82 9.90
CA LEU A 169 -4.09 5.77 8.91
C LEU A 169 -5.19 6.71 8.40
N TYR A 170 -6.39 6.17 8.12
CA TYR A 170 -7.56 6.97 7.73
C TYR A 170 -7.98 7.94 8.84
N SER A 171 -8.06 7.49 10.10
CA SER A 171 -8.32 8.35 11.26
C SER A 171 -7.25 9.45 11.47
N LEU A 172 -6.04 9.24 10.97
CA LEU A 172 -4.91 10.16 11.08
C LEU A 172 -4.81 11.12 9.88
N GLY A 173 -5.65 10.95 8.85
CA GLY A 173 -5.64 11.76 7.62
C GLY A 173 -4.65 11.27 6.55
N GLY A 174 -3.86 10.24 6.83
CA GLY A 174 -2.92 9.60 5.89
C GLY A 174 -3.58 8.46 5.10
N GLY A 175 -4.67 8.78 4.40
CA GLY A 175 -5.45 7.78 3.66
C GLY A 175 -4.75 7.26 2.39
N GLU A 176 -3.75 7.97 1.89
CA GLU A 176 -3.16 7.77 0.55
C GLU A 176 -2.11 6.65 0.50
N ALA A 177 -1.60 6.18 1.64
CA ALA A 177 -0.58 5.14 1.68
C ALA A 177 -0.97 3.87 0.88
N PRO A 178 -0.07 3.34 0.02
CA PRO A 178 -0.31 2.15 -0.80
C PRO A 178 -0.76 0.95 0.03
N LEU A 179 -1.67 0.14 -0.51
CA LEU A 179 -2.21 -1.00 0.22
C LEU A 179 -1.11 -2.04 0.53
N LEU A 180 -0.21 -2.27 -0.42
CA LEU A 180 0.90 -3.23 -0.29
C LEU A 180 1.91 -2.85 0.81
N ASP A 181 2.12 -1.54 1.06
CA ASP A 181 2.93 -1.07 2.19
C ASP A 181 2.32 -1.52 3.53
N ILE A 182 0.99 -1.40 3.65
CA ILE A 182 0.27 -1.72 4.88
C ILE A 182 0.20 -3.24 5.10
N VAL A 183 0.04 -4.01 4.01
CA VAL A 183 0.15 -5.47 4.04
C VAL A 183 1.54 -5.90 4.52
N ALA A 184 2.61 -5.30 3.98
CA ALA A 184 3.98 -5.54 4.43
C ALA A 184 4.16 -5.20 5.93
N TYR A 185 3.75 -4.00 6.35
CA TYR A 185 3.89 -3.57 7.75
C TYR A 185 3.13 -4.48 8.73
N GLY A 186 1.92 -4.93 8.39
CA GLY A 186 1.17 -5.89 9.19
C GLY A 186 1.84 -7.27 9.25
N GLY A 187 2.44 -7.73 8.15
CA GLY A 187 2.99 -9.08 8.04
C GLY A 187 4.34 -9.29 8.73
N TYR A 188 5.12 -8.25 9.01
CA TYR A 188 6.37 -8.39 9.79
C TYR A 188 6.13 -8.99 11.19
N ALA A 189 4.90 -8.94 11.72
CA ALA A 189 4.53 -9.57 13.00
C ALA A 189 4.87 -11.07 13.05
N PHE A 190 4.73 -11.78 11.92
CA PHE A 190 5.08 -13.20 11.82
C PHE A 190 6.58 -13.48 12.03
N THR A 191 7.45 -12.48 11.87
CA THR A 191 8.89 -12.59 12.15
C THR A 191 9.14 -12.81 13.64
N GLY A 192 8.54 -11.96 14.49
CA GLY A 192 8.63 -12.08 15.94
C GLY A 192 7.89 -13.32 16.46
N LEU A 193 6.71 -13.60 15.89
CA LEU A 193 5.91 -14.77 16.27
C LEU A 193 6.63 -16.09 15.95
N SER A 194 7.25 -16.22 14.77
CA SER A 194 8.05 -17.39 14.41
C SER A 194 9.21 -17.60 15.38
N LEU A 195 9.92 -16.54 15.77
CA LEU A 195 11.01 -16.62 16.73
C LEU A 195 10.53 -17.08 18.12
N ALA A 196 9.40 -16.56 18.60
CA ALA A 196 8.83 -16.94 19.89
C ALA A 196 8.35 -18.40 19.91
N ILE A 197 7.79 -18.91 18.81
CA ILE A 197 7.38 -20.31 18.67
C ILE A 197 8.61 -21.23 18.57
N LEU A 198 9.63 -20.85 17.79
CA LEU A 198 10.88 -21.59 17.70
C LEU A 198 11.55 -21.74 19.08
N ALA A 199 11.60 -20.66 19.87
CA ALA A 199 12.12 -20.73 21.23
C ALA A 199 11.25 -21.59 22.17
N ARG A 200 9.91 -21.52 22.04
CA ARG A 200 8.97 -22.37 22.78
C ARG A 200 9.22 -23.86 22.55
N ILE A 201 9.58 -24.27 21.32
CA ILE A 201 9.90 -25.66 20.97
C ILE A 201 11.11 -26.17 21.78
N PHE A 202 12.14 -25.35 21.98
CA PHE A 202 13.32 -25.74 22.78
C PHE A 202 13.10 -25.60 24.29
N TRP A 203 12.29 -24.62 24.73
CA TRP A 203 12.05 -24.35 26.14
C TRP A 203 10.62 -23.81 26.35
N SER A 204 9.71 -24.65 26.84
CA SER A 204 8.27 -24.35 26.93
C SER A 204 7.94 -23.05 27.67
N TYR A 205 8.61 -22.77 28.80
CA TYR A 205 8.35 -21.55 29.58
C TYR A 205 8.80 -20.24 28.90
N SER A 206 9.59 -20.33 27.82
CA SER A 206 10.10 -19.14 27.11
C SER A 206 8.97 -18.36 26.47
N TYR A 207 7.87 -19.04 26.13
CA TYR A 207 6.62 -18.45 25.65
C TYR A 207 6.13 -17.30 26.55
N TYR A 208 6.15 -17.46 27.88
CA TYR A 208 5.63 -16.46 28.81
C TYR A 208 6.47 -15.16 28.85
N PHE A 209 7.77 -15.25 28.57
CA PHE A 209 8.67 -14.09 28.52
C PHE A 209 8.78 -13.50 27.10
N LEU A 210 8.96 -14.37 26.11
CA LEU A 210 9.22 -13.96 24.73
C LEU A 210 7.97 -13.41 24.04
N MET A 211 6.75 -13.91 24.32
CA MET A 211 5.54 -13.37 23.68
C MET A 211 5.29 -11.89 24.02
N PRO A 212 5.32 -11.45 25.30
CA PRO A 212 5.34 -10.03 25.64
C PRO A 212 6.48 -9.26 24.95
N TRP A 213 7.68 -9.82 24.93
CA TRP A 213 8.87 -9.18 24.38
C TRP A 213 8.77 -8.93 22.86
N VAL A 214 8.41 -9.96 22.07
CA VAL A 214 8.26 -9.82 20.61
C VAL A 214 7.06 -8.96 20.23
N SER A 215 5.98 -9.00 21.03
CA SER A 215 4.84 -8.07 20.89
C SER A 215 5.27 -6.62 21.12
N MET A 216 6.03 -6.35 22.19
CA MET A 216 6.58 -5.03 22.48
C MET A 216 7.52 -4.54 21.37
N CYS A 217 8.39 -5.42 20.87
CA CYS A 217 9.24 -5.10 19.72
C CYS A 217 8.40 -4.75 18.49
N MET A 218 7.41 -5.58 18.13
CA MET A 218 6.55 -5.33 16.98
C MET A 218 5.74 -4.02 17.12
N GLY A 219 5.20 -3.75 18.31
CA GLY A 219 4.50 -2.50 18.61
C GLY A 219 5.39 -1.27 18.45
N VAL A 220 6.63 -1.32 18.95
CA VAL A 220 7.61 -0.22 18.79
C VAL A 220 8.04 -0.06 17.33
N PHE A 221 8.24 -1.15 16.59
CA PHE A 221 8.53 -1.11 15.17
C PHE A 221 7.40 -0.41 14.39
N LEU A 222 6.14 -0.83 14.59
CA LEU A 222 4.97 -0.20 13.96
C LEU A 222 4.84 1.28 14.33
N VAL A 223 5.00 1.64 15.60
CA VAL A 223 4.93 3.05 16.02
C VAL A 223 6.02 3.87 15.33
N LYS A 224 7.26 3.35 15.21
CA LYS A 224 8.35 4.06 14.53
C LYS A 224 8.11 4.20 13.02
N THR A 225 7.63 3.16 12.33
CA THR A 225 7.35 3.22 10.88
C THR A 225 6.11 4.08 10.58
N MET A 226 5.00 3.84 11.26
CA MET A 226 3.73 4.55 11.03
C MET A 226 3.81 6.03 11.40
N LYS A 227 4.47 6.39 12.51
CA LYS A 227 4.75 7.80 12.83
C LYS A 227 5.43 8.50 11.66
N ARG A 228 6.38 7.85 10.97
CA ARG A 228 7.09 8.43 9.82
C ARG A 228 6.28 8.44 8.53
N VAL A 229 5.52 7.39 8.19
CA VAL A 229 4.59 7.40 7.03
C VAL A 229 3.63 8.61 7.14
N ILE A 230 3.08 8.82 8.34
CA ILE A 230 2.20 9.95 8.65
C ILE A 230 2.96 11.29 8.54
N PHE A 231 4.17 11.41 9.08
CA PHE A 231 4.96 12.66 8.96
C PHE A 231 5.45 12.96 7.52
N THR A 232 5.57 11.97 6.64
CA THR A 232 5.94 12.19 5.23
C THR A 232 4.76 12.62 4.38
N GLU A 233 3.54 12.12 4.65
CA GLU A 233 2.32 12.57 3.96
C GLU A 233 1.78 13.90 4.52
N ILE A 234 1.81 14.09 5.85
CA ILE A 234 1.22 15.25 6.54
C ILE A 234 2.27 16.34 6.78
N ARG A 235 2.85 16.86 5.69
CA ARG A 235 3.72 18.06 5.76
C ARG A 235 2.93 19.38 5.94
N SER A 236 1.62 19.29 6.22
CA SER A 236 0.66 20.41 6.06
C SER A 236 -0.44 20.54 7.14
N TYR A 237 -0.46 19.77 8.23
CA TYR A 237 -1.52 19.89 9.26
C TYR A 237 -1.00 19.82 10.71
N GLU A 238 -0.91 21.00 11.34
CA GLU A 238 -0.21 21.21 12.62
C GLU A 238 -1.09 21.00 13.88
N LYS A 239 -2.36 20.59 13.75
CA LYS A 239 -3.39 20.81 14.77
C LYS A 239 -3.93 19.59 15.54
N HIS A 240 -3.29 18.41 15.49
CA HIS A 240 -3.84 17.21 16.18
C HIS A 240 -2.83 16.29 16.91
N SER A 241 -1.71 16.83 17.39
CA SER A 241 -0.62 16.09 18.05
C SER A 241 -1.05 15.09 19.13
N SER A 242 -1.98 15.44 20.03
CA SER A 242 -2.41 14.54 21.13
C SER A 242 -3.08 13.26 20.62
N ARG A 243 -4.08 13.38 19.73
CA ARG A 243 -4.80 12.23 19.14
C ARG A 243 -3.85 11.26 18.42
N GLN A 244 -2.82 11.78 17.74
CA GLN A 244 -1.81 10.98 17.06
C GLN A 244 -1.04 10.07 18.04
N HIS A 245 -0.64 10.58 19.20
CA HIS A 245 0.08 9.79 20.20
C HIS A 245 -0.80 8.68 20.82
N TYR A 246 -2.09 8.96 21.10
CA TYR A 246 -3.02 7.92 21.59
C TYR A 246 -3.27 6.82 20.56
N LEU A 247 -3.43 7.15 19.27
CA LEU A 247 -3.66 6.16 18.20
C LEU A 247 -2.41 5.29 17.94
N LEU A 248 -1.21 5.87 18.04
CA LEU A 248 0.05 5.11 17.98
C LEU A 248 0.21 4.20 19.21
N LEU A 249 -0.13 4.67 20.41
CA LEU A 249 -0.10 3.85 21.63
C LEU A 249 -1.10 2.69 21.54
N PHE A 250 -2.33 2.94 21.08
CA PHE A 250 -3.34 1.92 20.83
C PHE A 250 -2.84 0.85 19.85
N MET A 251 -2.19 1.25 18.75
CA MET A 251 -1.60 0.33 17.77
C MET A 251 -0.56 -0.62 18.39
N ALA A 252 0.29 -0.09 19.28
CA ALA A 252 1.28 -0.90 20.00
C ALA A 252 0.63 -1.84 21.02
N ILE A 253 -0.36 -1.38 21.77
CA ILE A 253 -1.12 -2.20 22.73
C ILE A 253 -1.89 -3.32 22.02
N ALA A 254 -2.45 -3.05 20.84
CA ALA A 254 -3.19 -4.03 20.03
C ALA A 254 -2.31 -5.20 19.54
N GLN A 255 -0.97 -5.09 19.55
CA GLN A 255 -0.09 -6.21 19.22
C GLN A 255 -0.14 -7.32 20.27
N PHE A 256 -0.34 -7.01 21.55
CA PHE A 256 -0.36 -8.02 22.61
C PHE A 256 -1.48 -9.05 22.43
N PRO A 257 -2.78 -8.68 22.34
CA PRO A 257 -3.84 -9.66 22.12
C PRO A 257 -3.69 -10.40 20.77
N LEU A 258 -3.21 -9.74 19.71
CA LEU A 258 -2.95 -10.38 18.42
C LEU A 258 -1.89 -11.50 18.54
N PHE A 259 -0.74 -11.20 19.17
CA PHE A 259 0.33 -12.18 19.37
C PHE A 259 -0.13 -13.32 20.26
N PHE A 260 -0.72 -13.05 21.43
CA PHE A 260 -1.22 -14.09 22.32
C PHE A 260 -2.30 -14.96 21.68
N TRP A 261 -3.17 -14.38 20.84
CA TRP A 261 -4.13 -15.15 20.08
C TRP A 261 -3.45 -16.05 19.04
N LEU A 262 -2.58 -15.50 18.17
CA LEU A 262 -1.91 -16.28 17.13
C LEU A 262 -0.94 -17.35 17.68
N GLY A 263 -0.28 -17.08 18.81
CA GLY A 263 0.64 -18.02 19.48
C GLY A 263 -0.02 -19.07 20.37
N ASN A 264 -1.34 -19.00 20.59
CA ASN A 264 -2.07 -19.99 21.39
C ASN A 264 -2.52 -21.18 20.54
N PHE A 265 -1.75 -22.27 20.60
CA PHE A 265 -2.01 -23.53 19.90
C PHE A 265 -3.14 -24.42 20.47
N GLY A 266 -3.97 -23.93 21.40
CA GLY A 266 -5.09 -24.72 21.93
C GLY A 266 -4.61 -25.83 22.88
N MET A 267 -4.05 -25.42 24.01
CA MET A 267 -3.96 -26.28 25.20
C MET A 267 -5.31 -26.26 25.93
#